data_AF-X1FV66-F1
#
_entry.id   AF-X1FV66-F1
#
_cell.length_a   1.000
_cell.length_b   1.000
_cell.length_c   1.000
_cell.angle_alpha   90.00
_cell.angle_beta   90.00
_cell.angle_gamma   90.00
#
_symmetry.space_group_name_H-M   'P 1'
#
loop_
_entity.id
_entity.type
_entity.pdbx_description
1 polymer ?
#
loop_
_entity_poly.entity_id
_entity_poly.type
_entity_poly.pdbx_seq_one_letter_code
_entity_poly.pdbx_strand_id
1 'polypeptide(L)' 'MSYAMDNGKSFSELSLTEYKGFSSLFGEDVYSITVESSIAARDVIGGTAPRQVERALATAKKRVGDFGRGKS' A
#
# COMPACT_ATOMS: atom_id res chain seq x y z
N MET A 1 9.09 -11.41 10.54
CA MET A 1 8.16 -12.47 10.07
C MET A 1 8.29 -13.70 10.96
N SER A 2 9.45 -14.37 11.04
CA SER A 2 9.64 -15.59 11.85
C SER A 2 9.14 -15.43 13.29
N TYR A 3 9.60 -14.40 14.02
CA TYR A 3 9.23 -14.21 15.42
C TYR A 3 7.72 -14.26 15.71
N ALA A 4 6.90 -13.55 14.94
CA ALA A 4 5.46 -13.53 15.14
C ALA A 4 4.85 -14.92 14.89
N MET A 5 5.24 -15.55 13.77
CA MET A 5 4.78 -16.89 13.40
C MET A 5 5.20 -17.96 14.42
N ASP A 6 6.45 -17.92 14.89
CA ASP A 6 7.00 -18.85 15.87
C ASP A 6 6.27 -18.76 17.22
N ASN A 7 5.70 -17.59 17.53
CA ASN A 7 4.89 -17.35 18.73
C ASN A 7 3.38 -17.47 18.47
N GLY A 8 2.95 -17.90 17.27
CA GLY A 8 1.55 -18.04 16.91
C GLY A 8 0.76 -16.72 16.89
N LYS A 9 1.45 -15.59 16.67
CA LYS A 9 0.90 -14.24 16.66
C LYS A 9 0.91 -13.64 15.25
N SER A 10 -0.10 -12.84 14.94
CA SER A 10 -0.06 -11.84 13.89
C SER A 10 0.76 -10.62 14.30
N PHE A 11 1.10 -9.74 13.34
CA PHE A 11 1.80 -8.49 13.65
C PHE A 11 1.01 -7.59 14.62
N SER A 12 -0.31 -7.52 14.46
CA SER A 12 -1.19 -6.77 15.37
C SER A 12 -1.23 -7.29 16.80
N GLU A 13 -0.80 -8.54 17.04
CA GLU A 13 -0.80 -9.18 18.36
C GLU A 13 0.55 -9.08 19.08
N LEU A 14 1.59 -8.56 18.42
CA LEU A 14 2.86 -8.23 19.07
C LEU A 14 2.70 -6.98 19.92
N SER A 15 3.22 -7.01 21.15
CA SER A 15 3.29 -5.82 22.01
C SER A 15 4.33 -4.82 21.52
N LEU A 16 4.20 -3.55 21.92
CA LEU A 16 5.16 -2.51 21.55
C LEU A 16 6.56 -2.83 22.11
N THR A 17 6.63 -3.50 23.26
CA THR A 17 7.89 -3.97 23.84
C THR A 17 8.56 -5.02 22.95
N GLU A 18 7.81 -5.97 22.41
CA GLU A 18 8.33 -6.96 21.44
C GLU A 18 8.85 -6.26 20.17
N TYR A 19 8.11 -5.28 19.64
CA TYR A 19 8.57 -4.45 18.53
C TYR A 19 9.86 -3.68 18.84
N LYS A 20 9.91 -3.02 20.00
CA LYS A 20 11.09 -2.27 20.45
C LYS A 20 12.30 -3.15 20.69
N GLY A 21 12.11 -4.45 20.93
CA GLY A 21 13.18 -5.45 20.93
C GLY A 21 13.91 -5.58 19.59
N PHE A 22 13.25 -5.27 18.47
CA PHE A 22 13.87 -5.24 17.14
C PHE A 22 14.49 -3.88 16.80
N SER A 23 13.84 -2.79 17.22
CA SER A 23 14.35 -1.43 17.04
C SER A 23 13.61 -0.46 17.94
N SER A 24 14.34 0.42 18.63
CA SER A 24 13.76 1.50 19.43
C SER A 24 12.98 2.54 18.60
N LEU A 25 13.09 2.50 17.28
CA LEU A 25 12.36 3.37 16.35
C LEU A 25 10.89 2.98 16.19
N PHE A 26 10.50 1.76 16.57
CA PHE A 26 9.10 1.35 16.51
C PHE A 26 8.25 2.09 17.55
N GLY A 27 7.15 2.69 17.08
CA GLY A 27 6.14 3.38 17.88
C GLY A 27 4.79 2.67 17.83
N GLU A 28 3.77 3.29 18.41
CA GLU A 28 2.38 2.79 18.36
C GLU A 28 1.77 2.86 16.96
N ASP A 29 2.37 3.63 16.05
CA ASP A 29 1.97 3.76 14.65
C ASP A 29 2.04 2.44 13.89
N VAL A 30 2.81 1.45 14.35
CA VAL A 30 2.84 0.10 13.78
C VAL A 30 1.46 -0.56 13.74
N TYR A 31 0.59 -0.26 14.71
CA TYR A 31 -0.76 -0.82 14.80
C TYR A 31 -1.75 -0.15 13.84
N SER A 32 -1.38 0.99 13.26
CA SER A 32 -2.20 1.71 12.29
C SER A 32 -2.02 1.19 10.85
N ILE A 33 -1.07 0.27 10.63
CA ILE A 33 -0.78 -0.27 9.30
C ILE A 33 -1.88 -1.26 8.89
N THR A 34 -2.67 -0.85 7.90
CA THR A 34 -3.66 -1.71 7.21
C THR A 34 -3.28 -1.96 5.75
N VAL A 35 -3.97 -2.91 5.10
CA VAL A 35 -3.81 -3.15 3.66
C VAL A 35 -4.16 -1.89 2.86
N GLU A 36 -5.25 -1.22 3.22
CA GLU A 36 -5.71 0.02 2.60
C GLU A 36 -4.69 1.14 2.75
N SER A 37 -4.14 1.32 3.95
CA SER A 37 -3.09 2.32 4.19
C SER A 37 -1.84 2.04 3.35
N SER A 38 -1.48 0.76 3.20
CA SER A 38 -0.33 0.33 2.40
C SER A 38 -0.54 0.58 0.91
N ILE A 39 -1.76 0.39 0.40
CA ILE A 39 -2.11 0.71 -0.98
C ILE A 39 -2.10 2.22 -1.20
N ALA A 40 -2.70 2.98 -0.28
CA ALA A 40 -2.76 4.44 -0.36
C ALA A 40 -1.38 5.11 -0.28
N ALA A 41 -0.45 4.54 0.49
CA ALA A 41 0.91 5.04 0.63
C ALA A 41 1.73 4.94 -0.67
N ARG A 42 1.37 4.05 -1.60
CA ARG A 42 2.01 3.93 -2.93
C ARG A 42 1.52 5.01 -3.89
N ASP A 43 1.46 6.25 -3.41
CA ASP A 43 1.17 7.42 -4.24
C ASP A 43 2.43 8.02 -4.84
N VAL A 44 2.91 7.32 -5.86
CA VAL A 44 3.95 7.80 -6.76
C VAL A 44 3.42 7.69 -8.18
N ILE A 45 4.05 8.36 -9.14
CA ILE A 45 3.63 8.25 -10.55
C ILE A 45 3.66 6.78 -10.97
N GLY A 46 2.51 6.27 -11.42
CA GLY A 46 2.34 4.85 -11.80
C GLY A 46 2.15 3.88 -10.62
N GLY A 47 2.02 4.39 -9.40
CA GLY A 47 1.76 3.61 -8.20
C GLY A 47 0.30 3.12 -8.09
N THR A 48 0.02 2.38 -7.01
CA THR A 48 -1.27 1.73 -6.78
C THR A 48 -2.23 2.53 -5.91
N ALA A 49 -1.85 3.73 -5.46
CA ALA A 49 -2.78 4.58 -4.73
C ALA A 49 -4.04 4.86 -5.58
N PRO A 50 -5.24 4.95 -4.98
CA PRO A 50 -6.49 5.15 -5.73
C PRO A 50 -6.43 6.32 -6.72
N ARG A 51 -5.86 7.45 -6.30
CA ARG A 51 -5.68 8.63 -7.17
C ARG A 51 -4.75 8.39 -8.38
N GLN A 52 -3.76 7.51 -8.25
CA GLN A 52 -2.88 7.13 -9.37
C GLN A 52 -3.61 6.22 -10.34
N VAL A 53 -4.38 5.26 -9.81
CA VAL A 53 -5.21 4.37 -10.63
C VAL A 53 -6.27 5.15 -11.40
N GLU A 54 -6.94 6.12 -10.76
CA GLU A 54 -7.90 7.01 -11.43
C GLU A 54 -7.25 7.81 -12.57
N ARG A 55 -6.07 8.39 -12.34
CA ARG A 55 -5.30 9.11 -13.38
C ARG A 55 -4.88 8.19 -14.52
N ALA A 56 -4.43 6.99 -14.20
CA ALA A 56 -4.05 5.98 -15.20
C ALA A 56 -5.26 5.56 -16.04
N LEU A 57 -6.42 5.32 -15.40
CA LEU A 57 -7.68 5.00 -16.08
C LEU A 57 -8.15 6.14 -16.98
N ALA A 58 -8.10 7.39 -16.51
CA ALA A 58 -8.47 8.55 -17.32
C ALA A 58 -7.56 8.68 -18.56
N THR A 59 -6.26 8.46 -18.39
CA THR A 59 -5.29 8.50 -19.48
C THR A 59 -5.51 7.36 -20.48
N ALA A 60 -5.77 6.14 -20.00
CA ALA A 60 -6.07 4.99 -20.85
C ALA A 60 -7.35 5.21 -21.66
N LYS A 61 -8.40 5.74 -21.04
CA LYS A 61 -9.67 6.09 -21.72
C LYS A 61 -9.45 7.09 -22.86
N LYS A 62 -8.63 8.12 -22.64
CA LYS A 62 -8.26 9.09 -23.70
C LYS A 62 -7.54 8.39 -24.86
N ARG A 63 -6.50 7.59 -24.57
CA ARG A 63 -5.73 6.87 -25.59
C ARG A 63 -6.59 5.95 -26.45
N VAL A 64 -7.50 5.19 -25.83
CA VAL A 64 -8.42 4.31 -26.56
C VAL A 64 -9.44 5.12 -27.38
N GLY A 65 -9.96 6.22 -26.83
CA GLY A 65 -10.87 7.12 -27.54
C GLY A 65 -10.23 7.80 -28.74
N ASP A 66 -8.96 8.23 -28.62
CA ASP A 66 -8.19 8.85 -29.69
C ASP A 66 -7.84 7.82 -30.79
N PHE A 67 -7.49 6.60 -30.39
CA PHE A 67 -7.26 5.49 -31.33
C PHE A 67 -8.52 5.16 -32.16
N GLY A 68 -9.71 5.28 -31.58
CA GLY A 68 -10.98 5.10 -32.29
C GLY A 68 -11.30 6.20 -33.31
N ARG A 69 -10.78 7.43 -33.13
CA ARG A 69 -11.03 8.57 -34.03
C ARG A 69 -10.06 8.68 -35.20
N GLY A 70 -8.89 8.02 -35.12
CA GLY A 70 -7.90 7.98 -36.20
C GLY A 70 -8.17 6.93 -37.29
N LYS A 71 -9.33 6.27 -37.28
CA LYS A 71 -9.76 5.26 -38.28
C LYS A 71 -10.92 5.74 -39.18
N SER A 72 -11.00 7.03 -39.46
CA SER A 72 -11.89 7.58 -40.49
C SER A 72 -11.08 8.27 -41.57
#